data_AF-A0A484H5R9-F1
#
_entry.id   AF-A0A484H5R9-F1
#
_cell.length_a   1.000
_cell.length_b   1.000
_cell.length_c   1.000
_cell.angle_alpha   90.00
_cell.angle_beta   90.00
_cell.angle_gamma   90.00
#
_symmetry.space_group_name_H-M   'P 1'
#
loop_
_entity.id
_entity.type
_entity.pdbx_description
1 polymer ?
#
loop_
_entity_poly.entity_id
_entity_poly.type
_entity_poly.pdbx_seq_one_letter_code
_entity_poly.pdbx_strand_id
1 'polypeptide(L)' 'MAVRQRITIFGGSGFIGRHLVRRVAAEGYIVRVAVRDSRAAAFLKSMGEPGQIVIRRADSHGPATDGSSGCWERRSR' A
#
# COMPACT_ATOMS: atom_id res chain seq x y z
N MET A 1 20.20 12.25 -1.46
CA MET A 1 18.85 11.86 -0.99
C MET A 1 18.55 10.47 -1.52
N ALA A 2 18.48 9.45 -0.67
CA ALA A 2 18.16 8.10 -1.12
C ALA A 2 16.66 8.05 -1.53
N VAL A 3 16.39 7.82 -2.81
CA VAL A 3 15.04 7.55 -3.29
C VAL A 3 14.60 6.23 -2.65
N ARG A 4 13.77 6.31 -1.62
CA ARG A 4 13.16 5.13 -1.00
C ARG A 4 12.13 4.61 -1.99
N GLN A 5 12.41 3.45 -2.60
CA GLN A 5 11.50 2.86 -3.58
C GLN A 5 10.15 2.56 -2.91
N ARG A 6 9.07 2.95 -3.60
CA ARG A 6 7.70 2.83 -3.10
C ARG A 6 7.01 1.69 -3.84
N ILE A 7 6.46 0.74 -3.10
CA ILE A 7 5.80 -0.44 -3.66
C ILE A 7 4.31 -0.36 -3.34
N THR A 8 3.46 -0.50 -4.36
CA THR A 8 2.00 -0.53 -4.19
C THR A 8 1.50 -1.97 -4.36
N ILE A 9 0.79 -2.47 -3.36
CA ILE A 9 0.24 -3.83 -3.31
C ILE A 9 -1.28 -3.73 -3.31
N PHE A 10 -1.92 -4.28 -4.34
CA PHE A 10 -3.37 -4.45 -4.39
C PHE A 10 -3.77 -5.75 -3.67
N GLY A 11 -4.81 -5.70 -2.85
CA GLY A 11 -5.31 -6.89 -2.14
C GLY A 11 -4.43 -7.38 -0.98
N GLY A 12 -3.69 -6.47 -0.33
CA GLY A 12 -2.75 -6.81 0.76
C GLY A 12 -3.38 -7.43 2.02
N SER A 13 -4.71 -7.34 2.20
CA SER A 13 -5.42 -7.89 3.37
C SER A 13 -5.63 -9.41 3.33
N GLY A 14 -5.32 -10.08 2.21
CA GLY A 14 -5.54 -11.51 2.02
C GLY A 14 -4.51 -12.42 2.68
N PHE A 15 -4.50 -13.70 2.25
CA PHE A 15 -3.52 -14.69 2.68
C PHE A 15 -2.11 -14.34 2.21
N ILE A 16 -1.91 -14.09 0.92
CA ILE A 16 -0.59 -13.79 0.35
C ILE A 16 -0.12 -12.37 0.73
N GLY A 17 -1.04 -11.41 0.72
CA GLY A 17 -0.75 -10.00 0.95
C GLY A 17 -0.03 -9.72 2.28
N ARG A 18 -0.45 -10.37 3.38
CA ARG A 18 0.19 -10.19 4.70
C ARG A 18 1.66 -10.61 4.71
N HIS A 19 2.00 -11.71 4.03
CA HIS A 19 3.36 -12.24 3.99
C HIS A 19 4.26 -11.39 3.09
N LEU A 20 3.70 -10.93 1.96
CA LEU A 20 4.38 -10.02 1.05
C LEU A 20 4.69 -8.68 1.73
N VAL A 21 3.69 -8.05 2.36
CA VAL A 21 3.87 -6.77 3.08
C VAL A 21 4.93 -6.91 4.17
N ARG A 22 4.89 -7.99 4.97
CA ARG A 22 5.90 -8.23 6.01
C ARG A 22 7.32 -8.32 5.45
N ARG A 23 7.51 -9.03 4.33
CA ARG A 23 8.82 -9.20 3.71
C ARG A 23 9.33 -7.88 3.13
N VAL A 24 8.49 -7.18 2.37
CA VAL A 24 8.84 -5.90 1.75
C VAL A 24 9.07 -4.81 2.80
N ALA A 25 8.32 -4.83 3.92
CA ALA A 25 8.56 -3.95 5.04
C ALA A 25 9.90 -4.24 5.74
N ALA A 26 10.25 -5.51 5.93
CA ALA A 26 11.56 -5.90 6.48
C ALA A 26 12.74 -5.45 5.60
N GLU A 27 12.54 -5.37 4.28
CA GLU A 27 13.53 -4.87 3.33
C GLU A 27 13.64 -3.32 3.31
N GLY A 28 12.83 -2.60 4.11
CA GLY A 28 12.95 -1.15 4.30
C GLY A 28 12.25 -0.28 3.26
N TYR A 29 11.41 -0.88 2.41
CA TYR A 29 10.61 -0.17 1.40
C TYR A 29 9.37 0.50 2.00
N ILE A 30 8.89 1.56 1.34
CA ILE A 30 7.61 2.20 1.70
C ILE A 30 6.50 1.46 0.97
N VAL A 31 5.55 0.90 1.73
CA VAL A 31 4.50 0.04 1.19
C VAL A 31 3.17 0.76 1.19
N ARG A 32 2.49 0.75 0.04
CA ARG A 32 1.13 1.26 -0.14
C ARG A 32 0.20 0.09 -0.39
N VAL A 33 -0.75 -0.15 0.51
CA VAL A 33 -1.69 -1.26 0.41
C VAL A 33 -3.05 -0.74 -0.05
N ALA A 34 -3.46 -1.13 -1.25
CA ALA A 34 -4.73 -0.79 -1.86
C ALA A 34 -5.73 -1.94 -1.63
N VAL A 35 -6.78 -1.69 -0.84
CA VAL A 35 -7.79 -2.69 -0.44
C VAL A 35 -9.20 -2.13 -0.54
N ARG A 36 -10.17 -3.00 -0.81
CA ARG A 36 -11.60 -2.62 -0.81
C ARG A 36 -12.10 -2.28 0.60
N ASP A 37 -11.65 -3.05 1.59
CA ASP A 37 -11.91 -2.84 3.01
C ASP A 37 -10.61 -2.46 3.76
N SER A 38 -10.47 -1.17 4.05
CA SER A 38 -9.34 -0.62 4.80
C SER A 38 -9.32 -1.02 6.27
N ARG A 39 -10.48 -1.35 6.86
CA ARG A 39 -10.60 -1.73 8.27
C ARG A 39 -10.07 -3.14 8.47
N ALA A 40 -10.45 -4.06 7.57
CA ALA A 40 -9.90 -5.41 7.56
C ALA A 40 -8.38 -5.43 7.37
N ALA A 41 -7.80 -4.44 6.68
CA ALA A 41 -6.37 -4.36 6.44
C ALA A 41 -5.57 -3.68 7.58
N ALA A 42 -6.23 -3.10 8.58
CA ALA A 42 -5.58 -2.25 9.60
C ALA A 42 -4.43 -2.96 10.34
N PHE A 43 -4.53 -4.27 10.54
CA PHE A 43 -3.50 -5.10 11.18
C PHE A 43 -2.14 -5.06 10.45
N LEU A 44 -2.14 -4.76 9.14
CA LEU A 44 -0.91 -4.67 8.35
C LEU A 44 -0.02 -3.52 8.81
N LYS A 45 -0.58 -2.44 9.39
CA LYS A 45 0.21 -1.30 9.87
C LYS A 45 1.16 -1.67 11.01
N SER A 46 0.81 -2.70 11.80
CA SER A 46 1.64 -3.20 12.90
C SER A 46 2.73 -4.18 12.45
N MET A 47 2.74 -4.59 11.18
CA MET A 47 3.72 -5.55 10.64
C MET A 47 5.02 -4.92 10.15
N GLY A 48 5.15 -3.60 10.24
CA GLY A 48 6.34 -2.85 9.85
C GLY A 48 6.52 -1.61 10.72
N GLU A 49 7.50 -0.78 10.37
CA GLU A 49 7.78 0.44 11.12
C GLU A 49 6.64 1.46 11.03
N PRO A 50 6.40 2.26 12.08
CA PRO A 50 5.40 3.32 12.05
C PRO A 50 5.59 4.25 10.85
N GLY A 51 4.55 4.41 10.04
CA GLY A 51 4.57 5.25 8.83
C GLY A 51 5.13 4.59 7.57
N GLN A 52 5.65 3.35 7.66
CA GLN A 52 6.15 2.61 6.51
C GLN A 52 5.02 2.03 5.63
N ILE A 53 3.88 1.69 6.24
CA ILE A 53 2.76 1.02 5.60
C ILE A 53 1.55 1.96 5.54
N VAL A 54 1.16 2.35 4.33
CA VAL A 54 0.01 3.24 4.07
C VAL A 54 -1.12 2.44 3.46
N ILE A 55 -2.25 2.35 4.16
CA ILE A 55 -3.44 1.66 3.66
C ILE A 55 -4.36 2.67 3.00
N ARG A 56 -4.77 2.39 1.77
CA ARG A 56 -5.73 3.19 1.02
C ARG A 56 -6.91 2.31 0.59
N ARG A 57 -8.11 2.91 0.69
CA ARG A 57 -9.29 2.32 0.07
C ARG A 57 -9.12 2.40 -1.44
N ALA A 58 -9.27 1.27 -2.12
CA ALA A 58 -9.22 1.20 -3.57
C ALA A 58 -10.26 0.20 -4.05
N ASP A 59 -11.07 0.62 -5.02
CA ASP A 59 -11.95 -0.27 -5.77
C ASP A 59 -11.24 -0.69 -7.07
N SER A 60 -11.25 -1.98 -7.36
CA SER A 60 -10.64 -2.56 -8.56
C SER A 60 -11.61 -2.67 -9.75
N HIS A 61 -12.91 -2.42 -9.54
CA HIS A 61 -13.93 -2.49 -10.60
C HIS A 61 -14.57 -1.14 -10.97
N GLY A 62 -14.26 -0.06 -10.24
CA GLY A 62 -14.73 1.29 -10.56
C GLY A 62 -13.71 2.08 -11.40
N PRO A 63 -14.15 3.03 -12.25
CA PRO A 63 -13.25 4.01 -12.85
C PRO A 63 -12.75 4.94 -11.75
N ALA A 64 -11.53 4.69 -11.24
CA ALA A 64 -10.74 5.54 -10.33
C ALA A 64 -11.54 6.65 -9.61
N THR A 65 -12.55 6.27 -8.81
CA THR A 65 -13.44 7.22 -8.14
C THR A 65 -12.92 7.45 -6.73
N ASP A 66 -11.68 7.88 -6.64
CA ASP A 66 -11.19 8.67 -5.54
C ASP A 66 -10.72 9.99 -6.14
N GLY A 67 -11.26 11.11 -5.65
CA GLY A 67 -10.82 12.48 -5.95
C GLY A 67 -9.38 12.77 -5.47
N SER A 68 -8.49 11.77 -5.57
CA SER A 68 -7.05 11.87 -5.54
C SER A 68 -6.44 11.38 -6.87
N SER A 69 -7.21 11.48 -7.96
CA SER A 69 -6.86 11.20 -9.36
C SER A 69 -5.72 12.05 -9.94
N GLY A 70 -4.87 12.63 -9.09
CA GLY A 70 -3.64 13.31 -9.50
C GLY A 70 -2.34 12.75 -8.92
N CYS A 71 -2.36 11.84 -7.92
CA CYS A 71 -1.18 11.68 -7.05
C CYS A 71 -0.38 10.36 -7.16
N TRP A 72 -0.85 9.36 -7.90
CA TRP A 72 -0.19 8.03 -7.94
C TRP A 72 0.71 7.83 -9.15
N GLU A 73 0.39 8.46 -10.28
CA GLU A 73 1.07 8.26 -11.56
C GLU A 73 1.69 9.56 -12.10
N ARG A 74 2.53 10.26 -11.31
CA ARG A 74 3.41 11.33 -11.85
C ARG A 74 4.57 11.70 -10.92
N ARG A 75 5.43 10.75 -10.54
CA ARG A 75 6.78 11.07 -10.06
C ARG A 75 7.73 9.88 -10.26
N SER A 76 7.84 9.46 -11.51
CA SER A 76 8.94 8.63 -12.01
C SER A 76 9.78 9.48 -12.98
N ARG A 77 10.24 10.63 -12.49
CA ARG A 77 11.43 11.37 -12.91
C ARG A 77 12.01 12.03 -11.67
#